data_AF-A0A958EK34-F1
#
_entry.id   AF-A0A958EK34-F1
#
_cell.length_a   1.000
_cell.length_b   1.000
_cell.length_c   1.000
_cell.angle_alpha   90.00
_cell.angle_beta   90.00
_cell.angle_gamma   90.00
#
_symmetry.space_group_name_H-M   'P 1'
#
loop_
_entity.id
_entity.type
_entity.pdbx_description
1 polymer ?
#
loop_
_entity_poly.entity_id
_entity_poly.type
_entity_poly.pdbx_seq_one_letter_code
_entity_poly.pdbx_strand_id
1 'polypeptide(L)'
;MRSRIGKQVDRQQFGKELRDLIFEKGYTSLYDFHQKSAQDHISYTALKQTVRGKVEASFSNLLNIAEALKMKPEDFFKQFSFKRLS
;
A
#
# COMPACT_ATOMS: atom_id res chain seq x y z
N MET A 1 -9.64 6.42 21.79
CA MET A 1 -9.00 7.35 20.81
C MET A 1 -7.55 6.94 20.58
N ARG A 2 -7.15 6.57 19.35
CA ARG A 2 -5.73 6.33 19.05
C ARG A 2 -4.99 7.69 18.97
N SER A 3 -3.87 7.81 19.69
CA SER A 3 -2.95 8.96 19.61
C SER A 3 -2.48 9.20 18.17
N ARG A 4 -2.21 10.46 17.80
CA ARG A 4 -1.65 10.83 16.48
C ARG A 4 -0.37 10.04 16.16
N ILE A 5 0.44 9.75 17.19
CA ILE A 5 1.66 8.96 17.09
C ILE A 5 1.33 7.51 16.72
N GLY A 6 0.34 6.90 17.38
CA GLY A 6 -0.10 5.53 17.08
C GLY A 6 -0.59 5.39 15.63
N LYS A 7 -1.40 6.34 15.14
CA LYS A 7 -1.88 6.35 13.74
C LYS A 7 -0.74 6.45 12.73
N GLN A 8 0.33 7.17 13.06
CA GLN A 8 1.49 7.29 12.18
C GLN A 8 2.31 6.00 12.12
N VAL A 9 2.50 5.35 13.26
CA VAL A 9 3.19 4.04 13.34
C VAL A 9 2.41 2.99 12.54
N ASP A 10 1.09 2.95 12.66
CA ASP A 10 0.24 2.03 11.88
C ASP A 10 0.39 2.24 10.36
N ARG A 11 0.43 3.50 9.90
CA ARG A 11 0.62 3.82 8.47
C ARG A 11 2.02 3.44 7.97
N GLN A 12 3.05 3.62 8.78
CA GLN A 12 4.41 3.23 8.40
C GLN A 12 4.53 1.71 8.32
N GLN A 13 3.90 0.99 9.24
CA GLN A 13 3.82 -0.47 9.20
C GLN A 13 3.09 -0.96 7.95
N PHE A 14 1.91 -0.41 7.66
CA PHE A 14 1.18 -0.70 6.42
C PHE A 14 2.02 -0.43 5.17
N GLY A 15 2.68 0.72 5.10
CA GLY A 15 3.52 1.10 3.97
C GLY A 15 4.70 0.14 3.77
N LYS A 16 5.30 -0.35 4.86
CA LYS A 16 6.34 -1.39 4.82
C LYS A 16 5.79 -2.71 4.28
N GLU A 17 4.68 -3.21 4.83
CA GLU A 17 4.03 -4.44 4.38
C GLU A 17 3.67 -4.36 2.90
N LEU A 18 3.17 -3.21 2.43
CA LEU A 18 2.83 -3.02 1.02
C LEU A 18 4.07 -3.09 0.12
N ARG A 19 5.18 -2.47 0.54
CA ARG A 19 6.43 -2.56 -0.21
C ARG A 19 6.93 -4.00 -0.29
N ASP A 20 6.87 -4.70 0.83
CA ASP A 20 7.35 -6.07 0.91
C ASP A 20 6.49 -6.99 0.02
N LEU A 21 5.15 -6.81 0.01
CA LEU A 21 4.23 -7.47 -0.93
C LEU A 21 4.56 -7.16 -2.40
N ILE A 22 4.87 -5.91 -2.74
CA ILE A 22 5.29 -5.53 -4.10
C ILE A 22 6.56 -6.31 -4.48
N PHE A 23 7.53 -6.44 -3.58
CA PHE A 23 8.77 -7.18 -3.88
C PHE A 23 8.55 -8.69 -3.97
N GLU A 24 7.66 -9.25 -3.15
CA GLU A 24 7.24 -10.66 -3.24
C GLU A 24 6.58 -10.99 -4.59
N LYS A 25 5.92 -10.01 -5.23
CA LYS A 25 5.39 -10.15 -6.60
C LYS A 25 6.46 -10.07 -7.69
N GLY A 26 7.73 -9.91 -7.34
CA GLY A 26 8.87 -9.95 -8.26
C GLY A 26 9.32 -8.59 -8.78
N TYR A 27 8.77 -7.48 -8.29
CA TYR A 27 9.23 -6.14 -8.66
C TYR A 27 10.48 -5.76 -7.86
N THR A 28 11.46 -5.12 -8.52
CA THR A 28 12.75 -4.80 -7.88
C THR A 28 12.74 -3.47 -7.13
N SER A 29 11.77 -2.59 -7.43
CA SER A 29 11.60 -1.30 -6.79
C SER A 29 10.17 -0.79 -6.95
N LEU A 30 9.79 0.23 -6.16
CA LEU A 30 8.50 0.91 -6.34
C LEU A 30 8.38 1.58 -7.72
N TYR A 31 9.51 2.06 -8.26
CA TYR A 31 9.54 2.66 -9.59
C TYR A 31 9.30 1.59 -10.67
N ASP A 32 9.94 0.42 -10.52
CA ASP A 32 9.74 -0.73 -11.40
C ASP A 32 8.28 -1.20 -11.42
N PHE A 33 7.68 -1.37 -10.23
CA PHE A 33 6.25 -1.67 -10.10
C PHE A 33 5.36 -0.62 -10.76
N HIS A 34 5.64 0.66 -10.52
CA HIS A 34 4.86 1.73 -11.12
C HIS A 34 4.93 1.68 -12.65
N GLN A 35 6.13 1.67 -13.24
CA GLN A 35 6.32 1.66 -14.68
C GLN A 35 5.70 0.42 -15.36
N LYS A 36 5.79 -0.76 -14.73
CA LYS A 36 5.35 -2.01 -15.34
C LYS A 36 3.88 -2.34 -15.13
N SER A 37 3.24 -1.78 -14.11
CA SER A 37 1.90 -2.26 -13.71
C SER A 37 0.97 -1.23 -13.10
N ALA A 38 1.49 -0.13 -12.53
CA ALA A 38 0.64 0.81 -11.78
C ALA A 38 0.52 2.22 -12.42
N GLN A 39 1.27 2.51 -13.49
CA GLN A 39 1.39 3.84 -14.08
C GLN A 39 0.03 4.43 -14.52
N ASP A 40 -0.85 3.60 -15.06
CA ASP A 40 -2.18 4.02 -15.52
C ASP A 40 -3.20 4.12 -14.37
N HIS A 41 -2.86 3.58 -13.20
CA HIS A 41 -3.78 3.46 -12.07
C HIS A 41 -3.45 4.44 -10.93
N ILE A 42 -2.17 4.75 -10.69
CA ILE A 42 -1.76 5.59 -9.57
C ILE A 42 -0.47 6.34 -9.89
N SER A 43 -0.42 7.63 -9.58
CA SER A 43 0.83 8.39 -9.74
C SER A 43 1.95 7.86 -8.85
N TYR A 44 3.18 7.89 -9.34
CA TYR A 44 4.35 7.45 -8.58
C TYR A 44 4.51 8.19 -7.24
N THR A 45 4.17 9.47 -7.21
CA THR A 45 4.17 10.28 -5.98
C THR A 45 3.17 9.74 -4.97
N ALA A 46 1.93 9.45 -5.38
CA ALA A 46 0.92 8.90 -4.49
C ALA A 46 1.32 7.52 -3.95
N LEU A 47 1.80 6.62 -4.83
CA LEU A 47 2.34 5.32 -4.43
C LEU A 47 3.45 5.46 -3.39
N LYS A 48 4.43 6.34 -3.64
CA LYS A 48 5.56 6.57 -2.73
C LYS A 48 5.12 7.15 -1.38
N GLN A 49 4.14 8.04 -1.35
CA GLN A 49 3.62 8.61 -0.10
C GLN A 49 2.86 7.57 0.73
N THR A 50 2.07 6.71 0.06
CA THR A 50 1.39 5.56 0.66
C THR A 50 2.39 4.59 1.29
N VAL A 51 3.40 4.16 0.53
CA VAL A 51 4.44 3.23 1.02
C VAL A 51 5.28 3.82 2.16
N ARG A 52 5.46 5.15 2.20
CA ARG A 52 6.17 5.79 3.33
C ARG A 52 5.29 6.00 4.57
N GLY A 53 3.99 5.71 4.50
CA GLY A 53 3.04 5.95 5.59
C GLY A 53 2.89 7.43 5.97
N LYS A 54 3.32 8.35 5.08
CA LYS A 54 3.30 9.80 5.33
C LYS A 54 1.90 10.38 5.24
N VAL A 55 1.08 9.81 4.36
CA VAL A 55 -0.31 10.19 4.13
C VAL A 55 -1.20 8.97 4.33
N GLU A 56 -2.45 9.22 4.69
CA GLU A 56 -3.48 8.20 4.62
C GLU A 56 -3.76 7.89 3.15
N ALA A 57 -3.68 6.61 2.79
CA ALA A 57 -3.99 6.19 1.43
C ALA A 57 -5.51 6.26 1.22
N SER A 58 -5.95 6.94 0.17
CA SER A 58 -7.36 6.90 -0.20
C SER A 58 -7.76 5.48 -0.60
N PHE A 59 -9.01 5.11 -0.35
CA PHE A 59 -9.54 3.81 -0.73
C PHE A 59 -9.36 3.54 -2.24
N SER A 60 -9.57 4.53 -3.09
CA SER A 60 -9.32 4.44 -4.53
C SER A 60 -7.87 4.10 -4.86
N ASN A 61 -6.89 4.73 -4.18
CA ASN A 61 -5.48 4.39 -4.40
C ASN A 61 -5.17 2.95 -3.98
N LEU A 62 -5.79 2.46 -2.90
CA LEU A 62 -5.61 1.09 -2.43
C LEU A 62 -6.20 0.08 -3.43
N LEU A 63 -7.36 0.38 -4.01
CA LEU A 63 -7.94 -0.43 -5.08
C LEU A 63 -7.06 -0.45 -6.34
N ASN A 64 -6.57 0.72 -6.75
CA ASN A 64 -5.68 0.87 -7.90
C ASN A 64 -4.37 0.08 -7.71
N ILE A 65 -3.84 0.06 -6.50
CA ILE A 65 -2.66 -0.76 -6.14
C ILE A 65 -3.00 -2.25 -6.17
N ALA A 66 -4.15 -2.66 -5.61
CA ALA A 66 -4.59 -4.05 -5.65
C ALA A 66 -4.78 -4.56 -7.09
N GLU A 67 -5.39 -3.75 -7.95
CA GLU A 67 -5.57 -4.01 -9.37
C GLU A 67 -4.23 -4.15 -10.10
N ALA A 68 -3.30 -3.21 -9.86
CA ALA A 68 -1.95 -3.26 -10.42
C ALA A 68 -1.16 -4.51 -9.97
N LEU A 69 -1.43 -5.03 -8.76
CA LEU A 69 -0.86 -6.29 -8.25
C LEU A 69 -1.62 -7.53 -8.76
N LYS A 70 -2.65 -7.35 -9.59
CA LYS A 70 -3.56 -8.40 -10.08
C LYS A 70 -4.20 -9.18 -8.94
N MET A 71 -4.57 -8.49 -7.88
CA MET A 71 -5.21 -9.05 -6.70
C MET A 71 -6.66 -8.60 -6.60
N LYS A 72 -7.53 -9.50 -6.12
CA LYS A 72 -8.88 -9.09 -5.72
C LYS A 72 -8.76 -8.16 -4.51
N PRO A 73 -9.59 -7.11 -4.40
CA PRO A 73 -9.56 -6.18 -3.26
C PRO A 73 -9.62 -6.91 -1.91
N GLU A 74 -10.48 -7.91 -1.77
CA GLU A 74 -10.61 -8.70 -0.54
C GLU A 74 -9.32 -9.41 -0.14
N ASP A 75 -8.63 -10.03 -1.10
CA ASP A 75 -7.39 -10.75 -0.86
C ASP A 75 -6.25 -9.79 -0.56
N PHE A 76 -6.24 -8.63 -1.22
CA PHE A 76 -5.30 -7.55 -0.94
C PHE A 76 -5.46 -7.04 0.50
N PHE A 77 -6.67 -6.70 0.93
CA PHE A 77 -6.89 -6.20 2.30
C PHE A 77 -6.66 -7.26 3.38
N LYS A 78 -6.81 -8.55 3.07
CA LYS A 78 -6.46 -9.65 3.98
C LYS A 78 -4.96 -9.79 4.23
N GLN A 79 -4.10 -9.36 3.29
CA GLN A 79 -2.63 -9.39 3.49
C GLN A 79 -2.19 -8.46 4.61
N PHE A 80 -2.92 -7.35 4.78
CA PHE A 80 -2.59 -6.37 5.80
C PHE A 80 -3.30 -6.76 7.08
N SER A 81 -2.51 -7.03 8.11
CA SER A 81 -3.02 -7.11 9.46
C SER A 81 -3.39 -5.70 9.91
N PHE A 82 -4.54 -5.20 9.45
CA PHE A 82 -5.31 -4.29 10.28
C PHE A 82 -5.59 -5.12 11.52
N LYS A 83 -4.76 -4.98 12.57
CA LYS A 83 -5.03 -5.59 13.87
C LYS A 83 -6.49 -5.31 14.13
N ARG A 84 -7.32 -6.36 14.05
CA ARG A 84 -8.70 -6.34 14.49
C ARG A 84 -8.58 -5.75 15.89
N LEU A 85 -9.02 -4.50 16.04
CA LEU A 85 -9.31 -3.92 17.33
C LEU A 85 -10.60 -4.61 17.79
N SER A 86 -10.47 -5.89 18.13
CA SER A 86 -11.28 -6.56 19.12
C SER A 86 -10.63 -6.28 20.47
#